data_AF-A0A5N5KTP4-F1
#
_entry.id   AF-A0A5N5KTP4-F1
#
_cell.length_a   1.000
_cell.length_b   1.000
_cell.length_c   1.000
_cell.angle_alpha   90.00
_cell.angle_beta   90.00
_cell.angle_gamma   90.00
#
_symmetry.space_group_name_H-M   'P 1'
#
loop_
_entity.id
_entity.type
_entity.pdbx_description
1 polymer ?
#
loop_
_entity_poly.entity_id
_entity_poly.type
_entity_poly.pdbx_seq_one_letter_code
_entity_poly.pdbx_strand_id
1 'polypeptide(L)'
;MGRAASRITLECALQTHPNITIIGEEVAAKKLTLKNVTDYIVNVICKRSDLGYNYGVILIPEGLIDFIPEVQQLIAELNEVLAHDVVDEGGQWKKKLTNQSLLLFEFLPPAIQEQLMLERDPHGNVQVAKIETEKMLIQMVETELEKRKQEGALLHSGKTGLISSVGNLGAPVAEWTVGGMALTSLMDVERRHGILSFFSMFFTSWFDDTKYDVG
;
A
#
# COMPACT_ATOMS: atom_id res chain seq x y z
N MET A 1 -15.09 -8.87 21.15
CA MET A 1 -14.52 -9.21 22.48
C MET A 1 -13.07 -8.72 22.52
N GLY A 2 -12.67 -7.89 23.50
CA GLY A 2 -11.27 -7.43 23.62
C GLY A 2 -10.93 -6.12 22.89
N ARG A 3 -11.91 -5.28 22.55
CA ARG A 3 -11.72 -4.05 21.77
C ARG A 3 -10.69 -3.07 22.38
N ALA A 4 -10.72 -2.90 23.70
CA ALA A 4 -9.91 -1.87 24.37
C ALA A 4 -8.53 -2.36 24.85
N ALA A 5 -8.23 -3.66 24.79
CA ALA A 5 -6.95 -4.20 25.28
C ALA A 5 -6.61 -5.54 24.63
N SER A 6 -5.36 -5.73 24.25
CA SER A 6 -4.89 -6.93 23.52
C SER A 6 -4.63 -8.13 24.45
N ARG A 7 -5.26 -8.18 25.63
CA ARG A 7 -5.00 -9.20 26.66
C ARG A 7 -5.31 -10.61 26.18
N ILE A 8 -6.43 -10.77 25.47
CA ILE A 8 -6.83 -12.07 24.89
C ILE A 8 -5.83 -12.46 23.80
N THR A 9 -5.49 -11.53 22.91
CA THR A 9 -4.51 -11.75 21.84
C THR A 9 -3.15 -12.18 22.38
N LEU A 10 -2.67 -11.52 23.44
CA LEU A 10 -1.41 -11.84 24.10
C LEU A 10 -1.45 -13.23 24.75
N GLU A 11 -2.51 -13.55 25.48
CA GLU A 11 -2.67 -14.88 26.09
C GLU A 11 -2.68 -15.98 25.02
N CYS A 12 -3.48 -15.80 23.96
CA CYS A 12 -3.51 -16.74 22.84
C CYS A 12 -2.13 -16.89 22.19
N ALA A 13 -1.38 -15.79 22.03
CA ALA A 13 -0.04 -15.81 21.45
C ALA A 13 0.95 -16.62 22.30
N LEU A 14 0.90 -16.47 23.62
CA LEU A 14 1.75 -17.23 24.54
C LEU A 14 1.46 -18.73 24.53
N GLN A 15 0.19 -19.12 24.33
CA GLN A 15 -0.22 -20.53 24.29
C GLN A 15 0.02 -21.19 22.94
N THR A 16 -0.11 -20.43 21.84
CA THR A 16 -0.17 -21.01 20.48
C THR A 16 1.06 -20.71 19.62
N HIS A 17 1.95 -19.82 20.07
CA HIS A 17 3.17 -19.43 19.36
C HIS A 17 2.95 -19.13 17.86
N PRO A 18 2.05 -18.18 17.52
CA PRO A 18 1.81 -17.79 16.14
C PRO A 18 3.06 -17.14 15.52
N ASN A 19 3.11 -17.07 14.19
CA ASN A 19 4.25 -16.47 13.49
C ASN A 19 4.33 -14.96 13.68
N ILE A 20 3.17 -14.31 13.80
CA ILE A 20 3.04 -12.88 14.02
C ILE A 20 1.94 -12.67 15.07
N THR A 21 2.21 -11.81 16.05
CA THR A 21 1.20 -11.30 16.98
C THR A 21 1.31 -9.79 17.00
N ILE A 22 0.19 -9.10 16.79
CA ILE A 22 0.13 -7.65 16.91
C ILE A 22 -0.48 -7.28 18.27
N ILE A 23 0.16 -6.35 18.98
CA ILE A 23 -0.32 -5.84 20.26
C ILE A 23 -0.69 -4.37 20.08
N GLY A 24 -1.97 -4.04 20.25
CA GLY A 24 -2.48 -2.67 20.07
C GLY A 24 -1.80 -1.65 20.97
N GLU A 25 -1.53 -2.02 22.23
CA GLU A 25 -0.83 -1.16 23.19
C GLU A 25 0.59 -0.81 22.74
N GLU A 26 1.29 -1.75 22.08
CA GLU A 26 2.62 -1.51 21.51
C GLU A 26 2.53 -0.58 20.29
N VAL A 27 1.53 -0.79 19.43
CA VAL A 27 1.24 0.05 18.26
C VAL A 27 1.00 1.50 18.68
N ALA A 28 0.17 1.71 19.71
CA ALA A 28 -0.10 3.03 20.26
C ALA A 28 1.15 3.65 20.92
N ALA A 29 1.90 2.89 21.72
CA ALA A 29 3.08 3.38 22.40
C ALA A 29 4.20 3.82 21.43
N LYS A 30 4.37 3.07 20.34
CA LYS A 30 5.35 3.37 19.28
C LYS A 30 4.82 4.31 18.20
N LYS A 31 3.53 4.70 18.27
CA LYS A 31 2.84 5.51 17.26
C LYS A 31 3.02 4.95 15.84
N LEU A 32 2.89 3.63 15.70
CA LEU A 32 3.04 2.98 14.40
C LEU A 32 1.90 3.37 13.47
N THR A 33 2.22 3.57 12.19
CA THR A 33 1.23 3.79 11.14
C THR A 33 0.68 2.45 10.63
N LEU A 34 -0.47 2.49 9.96
CA LEU A 34 -1.06 1.34 9.30
C LEU A 34 -0.09 0.77 8.26
N LYS A 35 0.64 1.65 7.55
CA LYS A 35 1.72 1.25 6.64
C LYS A 35 2.82 0.48 7.37
N ASN A 36 3.26 0.93 8.56
CA ASN A 36 4.29 0.22 9.32
C ASN A 36 3.85 -1.19 9.73
N VAL A 37 2.59 -1.35 10.13
CA VAL A 37 2.03 -2.66 10.47
C VAL A 37 1.99 -3.57 9.24
N THR A 38 1.48 -3.08 8.11
CA THR A 38 1.46 -3.83 6.84
C THR A 38 2.89 -4.21 6.40
N ASP A 39 3.82 -3.26 6.41
CA ASP A 39 5.22 -3.50 6.05
C ASP A 39 5.86 -4.56 6.94
N TYR A 40 5.59 -4.54 8.24
CA TYR A 40 6.08 -5.55 9.17
C TYR A 40 5.56 -6.95 8.82
N ILE A 41 4.27 -7.08 8.55
CA ILE A 41 3.66 -8.36 8.15
C ILE A 41 4.28 -8.87 6.85
N VAL A 42 4.34 -8.02 5.83
CA VAL A 42 4.92 -8.36 4.51
C VAL A 42 6.38 -8.77 4.65
N ASN A 43 7.18 -8.06 5.44
CA ASN A 43 8.58 -8.40 5.68
C ASN A 43 8.76 -9.78 6.31
N VAL A 44 7.91 -10.16 7.26
CA VAL A 44 7.94 -11.50 7.87
C VAL A 44 7.53 -12.56 6.85
N ILE A 45 6.49 -12.32 6.05
CA ILE A 45 6.05 -13.23 4.98
C ILE A 45 7.17 -13.45 3.97
N CYS A 46 7.81 -12.39 3.45
CA CYS A 46 8.92 -12.50 2.51
C CYS A 46 10.07 -13.34 3.09
N LYS A 47 10.53 -13.02 4.31
CA LYS A 47 11.60 -13.78 4.98
C LYS A 47 11.26 -15.27 5.16
N ARG A 48 10.00 -15.59 5.44
CA ARG A 48 9.55 -16.98 5.58
C ARG A 48 9.47 -17.69 4.23
N SER A 49 9.03 -16.98 3.20
CA SER A 49 8.99 -17.46 1.81
C SER A 49 10.40 -17.80 1.30
N ASP A 50 11.40 -16.97 1.60
CA ASP A 50 12.82 -17.23 1.27
C ASP A 50 13.35 -18.55 1.87
N LEU A 51 12.76 -18.99 2.98
CA LEU A 51 13.06 -20.27 3.65
C LEU A 51 12.16 -21.42 3.17
N GLY A 52 11.30 -21.19 2.19
CA GLY A 52 10.35 -22.17 1.64
C GLY A 52 9.05 -22.31 2.45
N TYR A 53 8.79 -21.45 3.43
CA TYR A 53 7.57 -21.50 4.25
C TYR A 53 6.50 -20.55 3.74
N ASN A 54 5.65 -21.05 2.84
CA ASN A 54 4.51 -20.31 2.24
C ASN A 54 3.22 -20.42 3.08
N TYR A 55 3.35 -20.49 4.40
CA TYR A 55 2.24 -20.59 5.33
C TYR A 55 2.57 -19.90 6.65
N GLY A 56 1.54 -19.49 7.38
CA GLY A 56 1.69 -18.94 8.72
C GLY A 56 0.37 -18.54 9.35
N VAL A 57 0.42 -18.26 10.64
CA VAL A 57 -0.71 -17.78 11.44
C VAL A 57 -0.36 -16.43 12.02
N ILE A 58 -1.29 -15.48 11.89
CA ILE A 58 -1.20 -14.13 12.43
C ILE A 58 -2.33 -13.96 13.45
N LEU A 59 -2.01 -13.45 14.64
CA LEU A 59 -2.99 -13.04 15.63
C LEU A 59 -3.12 -11.52 15.66
N ILE A 60 -4.35 -11.04 15.50
CA ILE A 60 -4.71 -9.62 15.42
C ILE A 60 -5.79 -9.33 16.47
N PRO A 61 -5.66 -8.26 17.26
CA PRO A 61 -6.73 -7.82 18.15
C PRO A 61 -7.84 -7.14 17.34
N GLU A 62 -9.10 -7.46 17.64
CA GLU A 62 -10.30 -6.89 16.98
C GLU A 62 -10.28 -5.36 16.94
N GLY A 63 -9.83 -4.73 18.03
CA GLY A 63 -9.76 -3.27 18.17
C GLY A 63 -8.45 -2.63 17.70
N LEU A 64 -7.61 -3.31 16.89
CA LEU A 64 -6.30 -2.78 16.49
C LEU A 64 -6.37 -1.36 15.92
N ILE A 65 -7.42 -1.07 15.14
CA ILE A 65 -7.63 0.23 14.48
C ILE A 65 -7.75 1.37 15.51
N ASP A 66 -8.35 1.10 16.67
CA ASP A 66 -8.50 2.09 17.74
C ASP A 66 -7.15 2.47 18.37
N PHE A 67 -6.08 1.70 18.15
CA PHE A 67 -4.74 1.98 18.68
C PHE A 67 -3.83 2.73 17.70
N ILE A 68 -4.27 2.95 16.45
CA ILE A 68 -3.48 3.61 15.41
C ILE A 68 -3.83 5.11 15.39
N PRO A 69 -2.91 6.02 15.78
CA PRO A 69 -3.24 7.44 15.96
C PRO A 69 -3.75 8.14 14.68
N GLU A 70 -3.16 7.82 13.52
CA GLU A 70 -3.57 8.40 12.24
C GLU A 70 -5.01 7.99 11.84
N VAL A 71 -5.45 6.79 12.23
CA VAL A 71 -6.82 6.34 11.95
C VAL A 71 -7.80 7.01 12.90
N GLN A 72 -7.44 7.19 14.17
CA GLN A 72 -8.27 7.96 15.13
C GLN A 72 -8.50 9.39 14.64
N GLN A 73 -7.46 10.04 14.12
CA GLN A 73 -7.57 11.38 13.55
C GLN A 73 -8.51 11.40 12.33
N LEU A 74 -8.34 10.46 11.40
CA LEU A 74 -9.22 10.32 10.23
C LEU A 74 -10.68 10.15 10.66
N ILE A 75 -10.96 9.28 11.63
CA ILE A 75 -12.34 9.04 12.12
C ILE A 75 -12.92 10.31 12.76
N ALA A 76 -12.14 11.05 13.53
CA ALA A 76 -12.58 12.30 14.14
C ALA A 76 -12.94 13.35 13.07
N GLU A 77 -12.06 13.56 12.09
CA GLU A 77 -12.31 14.47 10.97
C GLU A 77 -13.54 14.05 10.15
N LEU A 78 -13.69 12.76 9.88
CA LEU A 78 -14.86 12.21 9.19
C LEU A 78 -16.14 12.47 10.00
N ASN A 79 -16.15 12.23 11.31
CA ASN A 79 -17.32 12.49 12.14
C ASN A 79 -17.73 13.97 12.13
N GLU A 80 -16.77 14.89 12.17
CA GLU A 80 -17.06 16.33 12.09
C GLU A 80 -17.67 16.72 10.73
N VAL A 81 -17.08 16.24 9.64
CA VAL A 81 -17.56 16.51 8.28
C VAL A 81 -18.98 15.96 8.08
N LEU A 82 -19.23 14.75 8.57
CA LEU A 82 -20.48 14.01 8.35
C LEU A 82 -21.60 14.45 9.30
N ALA A 83 -21.28 15.09 10.43
CA ALA A 83 -22.28 15.70 11.32
C ALA A 83 -22.86 17.01 10.75
N HIS A 84 -22.15 17.69 9.84
CA HIS A 84 -22.52 19.03 9.36
C HIS A 84 -22.96 19.07 7.90
N ASP A 85 -22.55 18.13 7.05
CA ASP A 85 -22.90 18.09 5.62
C ASP A 85 -23.63 16.81 5.22
N VAL A 86 -24.61 16.96 4.31
CA VAL A 86 -25.09 15.84 3.49
C VAL A 86 -23.93 15.47 2.56
N VAL A 87 -23.53 14.20 2.52
CA VAL A 87 -22.39 13.75 1.69
C VAL A 87 -22.67 14.10 0.23
N ASP A 88 -22.07 15.20 -0.24
CA ASP A 88 -22.23 15.62 -1.64
C ASP A 88 -21.64 14.54 -2.55
N GLU A 89 -22.45 14.03 -3.48
CA GLU A 89 -22.04 13.06 -4.51
C GLU A 89 -20.83 13.54 -5.34
N GLY A 90 -20.55 14.85 -5.34
CA GLY A 90 -19.40 15.47 -6.01
C GLY A 90 -18.06 15.41 -5.26
N GLY A 91 -17.98 14.74 -4.10
CA GLY A 91 -16.71 14.49 -3.40
C GLY A 91 -16.04 15.73 -2.78
N GLN A 92 -16.78 16.83 -2.59
CA GLN A 92 -16.24 18.07 -2.02
C GLN A 92 -15.77 17.92 -0.56
N TRP A 93 -16.35 16.97 0.17
CA TRP A 93 -15.98 16.63 1.54
C TRP A 93 -14.51 16.21 1.67
N LYS A 94 -13.92 15.63 0.62
CA LYS A 94 -12.48 15.27 0.58
C LYS A 94 -11.56 16.49 0.74
N LYS A 95 -12.03 17.68 0.36
CA LYS A 95 -11.27 18.94 0.52
C LYS A 95 -11.30 19.48 1.96
N LYS A 96 -12.22 18.98 2.80
CA LYS A 96 -12.32 19.36 4.21
C LYS A 96 -11.41 18.54 5.12
N LEU A 97 -10.97 17.38 4.64
CA LEU A 97 -9.99 16.54 5.34
C LEU A 97 -8.60 17.16 5.27
N THR A 98 -7.79 16.87 6.29
CA THR A 98 -6.36 17.18 6.21
C THR A 98 -5.68 16.32 5.14
N ASN A 99 -4.59 16.82 4.56
CA ASN A 99 -3.84 16.07 3.55
C ASN A 99 -3.39 14.68 4.05
N GLN A 100 -3.07 14.56 5.34
CA GLN A 100 -2.67 13.27 5.94
C GLN A 100 -3.84 12.30 6.03
N SER A 101 -5.00 12.76 6.50
CA SER A 101 -6.22 11.95 6.55
C SER A 101 -6.70 11.54 5.16
N LEU A 102 -6.60 12.43 4.16
CA LEU A 102 -6.96 12.11 2.79
C LEU A 102 -6.06 11.01 2.21
N LEU A 103 -4.74 11.12 2.41
CA LEU A 103 -3.80 10.09 1.97
C LEU A 103 -4.06 8.74 2.66
N LEU A 104 -4.35 8.75 3.96
CA LEU A 104 -4.72 7.54 4.68
C LEU A 104 -6.03 6.95 4.14
N PHE A 105 -7.03 7.78 3.88
CA PHE A 105 -8.31 7.35 3.33
C PHE A 105 -8.12 6.68 1.97
N GLU A 106 -7.33 7.28 1.06
CA GLU A 106 -7.00 6.71 -0.26
C GLU A 106 -6.16 5.43 -0.16
N PHE A 107 -5.37 5.28 0.91
CA PHE A 107 -4.59 4.07 1.18
C PHE A 107 -5.44 2.90 1.68
N LEU A 108 -6.62 3.16 2.27
CA LEU A 108 -7.52 2.12 2.73
C LEU A 108 -8.18 1.38 1.55
N PRO A 109 -8.50 0.08 1.69
CA PRO A 109 -9.23 -0.64 0.66
C PRO A 109 -10.63 -0.04 0.39
N PRO A 110 -11.15 -0.11 -0.85
CA PRO A 110 -12.45 0.48 -1.21
C PRO A 110 -13.61 -0.01 -0.34
N ALA A 111 -13.61 -1.29 0.03
CA ALA A 111 -14.64 -1.86 0.91
C ALA A 111 -14.68 -1.17 2.29
N ILE A 112 -13.51 -0.81 2.84
CA ILE A 112 -13.41 -0.13 4.13
C ILE A 112 -13.78 1.35 3.99
N GLN A 113 -13.40 1.99 2.88
CA GLN A 113 -13.82 3.35 2.57
C GLN A 113 -15.35 3.47 2.55
N GLU A 114 -16.03 2.53 1.88
CA GLU A 114 -17.50 2.48 1.83
C GLU A 114 -18.12 2.23 3.21
N GLN A 115 -17.58 1.28 3.98
CA GLN A 115 -18.06 0.99 5.35
C GLN A 115 -17.95 2.22 6.26
N LEU A 116 -16.85 2.97 6.19
CA LEU A 116 -16.65 4.20 6.96
C LEU A 116 -17.65 5.32 6.58
N MET A 117 -18.15 5.32 5.35
CA MET A 117 -19.13 6.30 4.88
C MET A 117 -20.57 5.91 5.26
N LEU A 118 -20.92 4.63 5.11
CA LEU A 118 -22.31 4.13 5.14
C LEU A 118 -22.81 3.74 6.54
N GLU A 119 -21.96 3.19 7.41
CA GLU A 119 -22.43 2.61 8.69
C GLU A 119 -22.44 3.63 9.83
N ARG A 120 -23.62 4.17 10.13
CA ARG A 120 -23.87 5.13 11.22
C ARG A 120 -24.52 4.47 12.42
N ASP A 121 -24.06 4.84 13.61
CA ASP A 121 -24.80 4.54 14.83
C ASP A 121 -26.06 5.43 14.95
N PRO A 122 -26.99 5.13 15.87
CA PRO A 122 -28.18 5.96 16.10
C PRO A 122 -27.88 7.42 16.50
N HIS A 123 -26.62 7.74 16.81
CA HIS A 123 -26.14 9.06 17.19
C HIS A 123 -25.42 9.80 16.04
N GLY A 124 -25.25 9.17 14.86
CA GLY A 124 -24.60 9.75 13.69
C GLY A 124 -23.08 9.51 13.60
N ASN A 125 -22.48 8.77 14.53
CA ASN A 125 -21.05 8.47 14.51
C ASN A 125 -20.73 7.28 13.59
N VAL A 126 -19.51 7.25 13.05
CA VAL A 126 -18.97 6.11 12.31
C VAL A 126 -18.83 4.89 13.23
N GLN A 127 -19.38 3.74 12.82
CA GLN A 127 -19.26 2.48 13.57
C GLN A 127 -17.92 1.77 13.31
N VAL A 128 -16.85 2.23 13.97
CA VAL A 128 -15.51 1.61 13.87
C VAL A 128 -15.49 0.17 14.39
N ALA A 129 -16.37 -0.16 15.34
CA ALA A 129 -16.43 -1.47 15.97
C ALA A 129 -16.86 -2.62 15.05
N LYS A 130 -17.42 -2.33 13.88
CA LYS A 130 -17.84 -3.34 12.89
C LYS A 130 -16.82 -3.55 11.77
N ILE A 131 -15.74 -2.77 11.76
CA ILE A 131 -14.72 -2.89 10.73
C ILE A 131 -13.99 -4.22 10.93
N GLU A 132 -14.07 -5.07 9.92
CA GLU A 132 -13.36 -6.35 9.83
C GLU A 132 -11.86 -6.08 9.59
N THR A 133 -11.16 -5.73 10.68
CA THR A 133 -9.73 -5.37 10.69
C THR A 133 -8.88 -6.41 9.97
N GLU A 134 -9.22 -7.69 10.12
CA GLU A 134 -8.55 -8.81 9.46
C GLU A 134 -8.66 -8.73 7.93
N LYS A 135 -9.85 -8.44 7.38
CA LYS A 135 -10.05 -8.34 5.93
C LYS A 135 -9.34 -7.12 5.36
N MET A 136 -9.38 -6.01 6.09
CA MET A 136 -8.65 -4.80 5.74
C MET A 136 -7.15 -5.13 5.59
N LEU A 137 -6.54 -5.73 6.61
CA LEU A 137 -5.11 -6.05 6.60
C LEU A 137 -4.75 -7.07 5.52
N ILE A 138 -5.60 -8.06 5.26
CA ILE A 138 -5.39 -9.03 4.15
C ILE A 138 -5.27 -8.29 2.82
N GLN A 139 -6.24 -7.45 2.47
CA GLN A 139 -6.23 -6.73 1.18
C GLN A 139 -5.03 -5.79 1.04
N MET A 140 -4.64 -5.14 2.13
CA MET A 140 -3.47 -4.26 2.15
C MET A 140 -2.15 -5.03 1.99
N VAL A 141 -2.03 -6.17 2.66
CA VAL A 141 -0.85 -7.05 2.54
C VAL A 141 -0.77 -7.66 1.14
N GLU A 142 -1.89 -8.07 0.55
CA GLU A 142 -1.97 -8.56 -0.84
C GLU A 142 -1.49 -7.50 -1.83
N THR A 143 -2.00 -6.27 -1.70
CA THR A 143 -1.62 -5.14 -2.57
C THR A 143 -0.13 -4.82 -2.46
N GLU A 144 0.41 -4.80 -1.25
CA GLU A 144 1.84 -4.54 -1.01
C GLU A 144 2.73 -5.69 -1.49
N LEU A 145 2.29 -6.95 -1.34
CA LEU A 145 3.01 -8.12 -1.88
C LEU A 145 3.05 -8.09 -3.41
N GLU A 146 1.94 -7.78 -4.08
CA GLU A 146 1.90 -7.71 -5.55
C GLU A 146 2.77 -6.56 -6.07
N LYS A 147 2.75 -5.41 -5.39
CA LYS A 147 3.65 -4.29 -5.69
C LYS A 147 5.12 -4.72 -5.57
N ARG A 148 5.52 -5.35 -4.47
CA ARG A 148 6.90 -5.84 -4.27
C ARG A 148 7.28 -6.94 -5.26
N LYS A 149 6.32 -7.76 -5.69
CA LYS A 149 6.54 -8.77 -6.73
C LYS A 149 6.77 -8.11 -8.09
N GLN A 150 6.08 -7.02 -8.43
CA GLN A 150 6.34 -6.26 -9.66
C GLN A 150 7.73 -5.61 -9.65
N GLU A 151 8.10 -4.98 -8.54
CA GLU A 151 9.45 -4.43 -8.31
C GLU A 151 10.51 -5.53 -8.36
N GLY A 152 10.21 -6.67 -7.72
CA GLY A 152 11.06 -7.85 -7.65
C GLY A 152 11.18 -8.61 -8.97
N ALA A 153 10.17 -8.62 -9.84
CA ALA A 153 10.20 -9.33 -11.13
C ALA A 153 11.27 -8.74 -12.08
N LEU A 154 11.50 -7.42 -12.01
CA LEU A 154 12.58 -6.76 -12.75
C LEU A 154 13.97 -7.23 -12.27
N LEU A 155 14.14 -7.43 -10.96
CA LEU A 155 15.41 -7.87 -10.36
C LEU A 155 15.62 -9.40 -10.42
N HIS A 156 14.56 -10.18 -10.18
CA HIS A 156 14.57 -11.64 -10.05
C HIS A 156 14.67 -12.36 -11.40
N SER A 157 14.28 -11.71 -12.50
CA SER A 157 14.54 -12.23 -13.85
C SER A 157 16.03 -12.23 -14.23
N GLY A 158 16.93 -11.81 -13.32
CA GLY A 158 18.37 -11.74 -13.55
C GLY A 158 18.76 -10.67 -14.58
N LYS A 159 17.82 -9.81 -14.97
CA LYS A 159 18.00 -8.82 -16.02
C LYS A 159 18.64 -7.56 -15.44
N THR A 160 19.97 -7.48 -15.53
CA THR A 160 20.74 -6.27 -15.23
C THR A 160 20.83 -5.35 -16.44
N GLY A 161 21.09 -4.05 -16.23
CA GLY A 161 21.26 -3.10 -17.34
C GLY A 161 19.94 -2.68 -17.99
N LEU A 162 18.83 -2.76 -17.26
CA LEU A 162 17.54 -2.20 -17.67
C LEU A 162 17.29 -0.87 -16.95
N ILE A 163 16.65 0.08 -17.65
CA ILE A 163 16.02 1.26 -17.07
C ILE A 163 14.54 0.96 -16.89
N SER A 164 13.99 1.23 -15.69
CA SER A 164 12.54 1.14 -15.47
C SER A 164 11.84 2.18 -16.33
N SER A 165 10.86 1.73 -17.12
CA SER A 165 10.11 2.56 -18.06
C SER A 165 8.62 2.36 -17.85
N VAL A 166 7.87 3.46 -17.97
CA VAL A 166 6.41 3.48 -17.90
C VAL A 166 5.89 3.92 -19.26
N GLY A 167 5.06 3.09 -19.88
CA GLY A 167 4.42 3.33 -21.17
C GLY A 167 2.95 3.67 -21.04
N ASN A 168 2.35 4.07 -22.16
CA ASN A 168 0.93 4.44 -22.27
C ASN A 168 0.52 5.66 -21.41
N LEU A 169 1.42 6.64 -21.28
CA LEU A 169 1.23 7.85 -20.44
C LEU A 169 0.07 8.76 -20.89
N GLY A 170 -0.44 8.57 -22.12
CA GLY A 170 -1.60 9.29 -22.65
C GLY A 170 -2.96 8.73 -22.19
N ALA A 171 -2.99 7.51 -21.63
CA ALA A 171 -4.19 6.89 -21.09
C ALA A 171 -4.36 7.20 -19.60
N PRO A 172 -5.54 6.94 -19.01
CA PRO A 172 -5.73 6.99 -17.56
C PRO A 172 -4.70 6.12 -16.84
N VAL A 173 -4.27 6.53 -15.64
CA VAL A 173 -3.19 5.87 -14.88
C VAL A 173 -3.39 4.37 -14.67
N ALA A 174 -4.64 3.90 -14.64
CA ALA A 174 -5.00 2.49 -14.51
C ALA A 174 -4.59 1.63 -15.73
N GLU A 175 -4.35 2.26 -16.88
CA GLU A 175 -3.95 1.59 -18.13
C GLU A 175 -2.46 1.75 -18.44
N TRP A 176 -1.69 2.32 -17.51
CA TRP A 176 -0.25 2.46 -17.70
C TRP A 176 0.43 1.09 -17.66
N THR A 177 1.42 0.93 -18.54
CA THR A 177 2.23 -0.28 -18.60
C THR A 177 3.59 0.00 -17.99
N VAL A 178 4.11 -0.93 -17.18
CA VAL A 178 5.43 -0.80 -16.55
C VAL A 178 6.33 -1.91 -17.06
N GLY A 179 7.57 -1.56 -17.43
CA GLY A 179 8.54 -2.51 -17.96
C GLY A 179 9.98 -2.05 -17.75
N GLY A 180 10.91 -2.75 -18.39
CA GLY A 180 12.33 -2.40 -18.40
C GLY A 180 12.84 -2.27 -19.83
N MET A 181 13.49 -1.15 -20.16
CA MET A 181 14.18 -0.95 -21.43
C MET A 181 15.68 -1.21 -21.26
N ALA A 182 16.31 -1.93 -22.17
CA ALA A 182 17.74 -2.18 -22.10
C ALA A 182 18.53 -0.86 -22.25
N LEU A 183 19.43 -0.58 -21.30
CA LEU A 183 20.28 0.61 -21.30
C LEU A 183 21.12 0.71 -22.58
N THR A 184 21.55 -0.43 -23.12
CA THR A 184 22.29 -0.52 -24.39
C THR A 184 21.48 -0.03 -25.59
N SER A 185 20.15 -0.13 -25.56
CA SER A 185 19.29 0.40 -26.62
C SER A 185 19.28 1.93 -26.67
N LEU A 186 19.76 2.60 -25.62
CA LEU A 186 19.90 4.05 -25.51
C LEU A 186 21.36 4.52 -25.60
N MET A 187 22.28 3.60 -25.92
CA MET A 187 23.70 3.90 -26.05
C MET A 187 24.10 4.05 -27.50
N ASP A 188 24.93 5.05 -27.78
CA ASP A 188 25.65 5.18 -29.05
C ASP A 188 27.17 5.11 -28.80
N VAL A 189 27.93 4.74 -29.83
CA VAL A 189 29.38 4.67 -29.77
C VAL A 189 29.95 6.00 -30.25
N GLU A 190 30.56 6.74 -29.34
CA GLU A 190 31.18 8.03 -29.64
C GLU A 190 32.69 7.95 -29.50
N ARG A 191 33.42 8.65 -30.39
CA ARG A 191 34.88 8.76 -30.30
C ARG A 191 35.27 10.08 -29.65
N ARG A 192 35.73 10.03 -28.39
CA ARG A 192 36.20 11.20 -27.64
C ARG A 192 37.71 11.11 -27.44
N HIS A 193 38.43 12.16 -27.84
CA HIS A 193 39.90 12.23 -27.75
C HIS A 193 40.64 11.01 -28.32
N GLY A 194 40.14 10.47 -29.43
CA GLY A 194 40.74 9.32 -30.11
C GLY A 194 40.35 7.95 -29.54
N ILE A 195 39.67 7.89 -28.40
CA ILE A 195 39.21 6.66 -27.72
C ILE A 195 37.71 6.45 -28.00
N LEU A 196 37.31 5.22 -28.32
CA LEU A 196 35.89 4.85 -28.46
C LEU A 196 35.26 4.65 -27.08
N SER A 197 34.11 5.27 -26.83
CA SER A 197 33.40 5.19 -25.56
C SER A 197 31.89 5.06 -25.78
N PHE A 198 31.23 4.26 -24.95
CA PHE A 198 29.76 4.17 -24.94
C PHE A 198 29.18 5.37 -24.23
N PHE A 199 28.28 6.10 -24.90
CA PHE A 199 27.61 7.26 -24.35
C PHE A 199 26.10 7.00 -24.32
N SER A 200 25.45 7.24 -23.18
CA SER A 200 24.00 7.13 -23.05
C SER A 200 23.35 8.46 -23.45
N MET A 201 22.42 8.41 -24.41
CA MET A 201 21.62 9.57 -24.79
C MET A 201 20.57 9.86 -23.71
N PHE A 202 20.93 10.66 -22.71
CA PHE A 202 19.92 11.27 -21.83
C PHE A 202 19.35 12.54 -22.50
N PHE A 203 18.17 12.35 -23.11
CA PHE A 203 17.10 13.29 -23.51
C PHE A 203 17.46 14.65 -24.16
N THR A 204 17.03 14.82 -25.42
CA THR A 204 16.03 15.82 -25.82
C THR A 204 15.51 15.48 -27.23
N SER A 205 14.19 15.38 -27.37
CA SER A 205 13.38 15.32 -28.61
C SER A 205 13.01 13.96 -29.21
N TRP A 206 11.73 13.91 -29.63
CA TRP A 206 11.00 12.92 -30.43
C TRP A 206 10.31 11.76 -29.69
N PHE A 207 9.10 12.09 -29.22
CA PHE A 207 7.90 11.26 -29.46
C PHE A 207 7.86 10.92 -30.96
N ASP A 208 7.87 9.64 -31.32
CA ASP A 208 7.10 9.21 -32.49
C ASP A 208 6.67 7.74 -32.34
N ASP A 209 5.41 7.52 -32.68
CA ASP A 209 4.69 6.25 -32.65
C ASP A 209 5.28 5.26 -33.65
N THR A 210 5.77 4.10 -33.19
CA THR A 210 5.74 2.89 -34.02
C THR A 210 5.48 1.64 -33.18
N LYS A 211 4.27 1.11 -33.37
CA LYS A 211 3.87 -0.28 -33.07
C LYS A 211 4.84 -1.26 -33.74
N TYR A 212 5.25 -2.30 -33.03
CA TYR A 212 5.76 -3.52 -33.66
C TYR A 212 4.89 -4.70 -33.22
N ASP A 213 4.12 -5.19 -34.19
CA ASP A 213 3.48 -6.52 -34.21
C ASP A 213 4.55 -7.60 -34.07
N VAL A 214 4.27 -8.63 -33.26
CA VAL A 214 5.05 -9.86 -33.19
C VAL A 214 4.22 -11.01 -33.76
N GLY A 215 4.65 -11.50 -34.93
CA GLY A 215 4.38 -12.85 -35.38
C GLY A 215 5.35 -13.85 -34.76
#